data_AF-A0A6I0EM78-F1
#
_entry.id   AF-A0A6I0EM78-F1
#
_cell.length_a   1.000
_cell.length_b   1.000
_cell.length_c   1.000
_cell.angle_alpha   90.00
_cell.angle_beta   90.00
_cell.angle_gamma   90.00
#
_symmetry.space_group_name_H-M   'P 1'
#
loop_
_entity.id
_entity.type
_entity.pdbx_description
1 polymer ?
#
loop_
_entity_poly.entity_id
_entity_poly.type
_entity_poly.pdbx_seq_one_letter_code
_entity_poly.pdbx_strand_id
1 'polypeptide(L)'
;MSKLVRSGISVAAVAALVALVSSAASAAEPKDCRSFRAVGSGLNESIASLMATQGAVNLAENRGYTVQGEAKLVSCTSAGIFGTECAATSYACKLPH
;
A
#
# COMPACT_ATOMS: atom_id res chain seq x y z
N MET A 1 -43.97 0.16 44.57
CA MET A 1 -43.43 1.53 44.41
C MET A 1 -43.02 1.72 42.97
N SER A 2 -43.64 2.68 42.30
CA SER A 2 -43.60 2.90 40.85
C SER A 2 -42.40 3.76 40.41
N LYS A 3 -42.11 3.71 39.09
CA LYS A 3 -41.32 4.63 38.21
C LYS A 3 -39.97 4.01 37.79
N LEU A 4 -39.73 3.69 36.52
CA LEU A 4 -39.56 4.51 35.30
C LEU A 4 -39.78 3.56 34.08
N VAL A 5 -40.59 3.75 33.02
CA VAL A 5 -40.66 4.82 32.00
C VAL A 5 -39.25 5.21 31.55
N ARG A 6 -38.76 5.10 30.30
CA ARG A 6 -39.32 4.94 28.93
C ARG A 6 -38.11 5.02 27.98
N SER A 7 -38.30 4.67 26.70
CA SER A 7 -37.37 4.85 25.55
C SER A 7 -36.16 3.91 25.53
N GLY A 8 -36.00 2.96 24.61
CA GLY A 8 -36.39 2.96 23.21
C GLY A 8 -35.24 3.52 22.36
N ILE A 9 -34.34 2.63 21.90
CA ILE A 9 -33.61 2.75 20.63
C ILE A 9 -33.35 1.32 20.13
N SER A 10 -33.93 1.06 18.98
CA SER A 10 -33.77 -0.09 18.10
C SER A 10 -32.31 -0.32 17.73
N VAL A 11 -31.83 -1.56 17.73
CA VAL A 11 -31.09 -2.10 16.59
C VAL A 11 -31.45 -3.57 16.47
N ALA A 12 -32.04 -3.88 15.32
CA ALA A 12 -32.49 -5.18 14.91
C ALA A 12 -31.34 -6.18 14.85
N ALA A 13 -31.71 -7.42 15.15
CA ALA A 13 -30.93 -8.59 14.91
C ALA A 13 -30.53 -8.75 13.43
N VAL A 14 -29.53 -9.60 13.24
CA VAL A 14 -29.20 -10.35 12.02
C VAL A 14 -28.45 -9.58 10.92
N ALA A 15 -27.12 -9.63 11.02
CA ALA A 15 -26.24 -9.73 9.85
C ALA A 15 -25.00 -10.57 10.22
N ALA A 16 -25.24 -11.83 10.57
CA ALA A 16 -24.23 -12.86 10.35
C ALA A 16 -24.08 -12.99 8.84
N LEU A 17 -22.86 -12.77 8.30
CA LEU A 17 -22.32 -13.25 7.01
C LEU A 17 -21.20 -12.32 6.50
N VAL A 18 -20.02 -12.32 7.12
CA VAL A 18 -18.74 -12.15 6.39
C VAL A 18 -17.67 -12.97 7.12
N ALA A 19 -17.79 -14.30 7.01
CA ALA A 19 -16.72 -15.23 7.32
C ALA A 19 -16.09 -15.72 6.00
N LEU A 20 -15.52 -14.81 5.21
CA LEU A 20 -14.82 -15.16 3.96
C LEU A 20 -13.74 -14.10 3.67
N VAL A 21 -12.52 -14.33 4.15
CA VAL A 21 -11.31 -14.43 3.33
C VAL A 21 -10.26 -15.07 4.25
N SER A 22 -10.24 -16.40 4.23
CA SER A 22 -9.01 -17.13 4.51
C SER A 22 -8.04 -16.74 3.39
N SER A 23 -7.18 -15.76 3.64
CA SER A 23 -6.04 -15.51 2.77
C SER A 23 -5.17 -16.75 2.83
N ALA A 24 -5.28 -17.59 1.81
CA ALA A 24 -4.35 -18.66 1.54
C ALA A 24 -2.97 -18.02 1.34
N ALA A 25 -2.24 -17.82 2.44
CA ALA A 25 -0.82 -17.61 2.42
C ALA A 25 -0.22 -18.96 2.02
N SER A 26 -0.16 -19.21 0.71
CA SER A 26 0.63 -20.29 0.15
C SER A 26 2.04 -20.11 0.70
N ALA A 27 2.46 -21.05 1.56
CA ALA A 27 3.84 -21.18 2.01
C ALA A 27 4.71 -21.53 0.80
N ALA A 28 4.98 -20.54 -0.03
CA ALA A 28 6.21 -20.51 -0.79
C ALA A 28 7.32 -20.34 0.25
N GLU A 29 8.40 -21.12 0.10
CA GLU A 29 9.74 -20.85 0.64
C GLU A 29 9.90 -19.36 0.98
N PRO A 30 10.42 -18.95 2.16
CA PRO A 30 10.49 -17.54 2.54
C PRO A 30 11.48 -16.78 1.63
N LYS A 31 11.06 -16.52 0.39
CA LYS A 31 11.56 -15.43 -0.42
C LYS A 31 11.17 -14.20 0.39
N ASP A 32 12.17 -13.59 1.03
CA ASP A 32 11.97 -12.35 1.77
C ASP A 32 11.56 -11.30 0.73
N CYS A 33 10.26 -11.19 0.51
CA CYS A 33 9.66 -10.30 -0.45
C CYS A 33 9.09 -9.10 0.28
N ARG A 34 9.48 -7.91 -0.16
CA ARG A 34 9.13 -6.65 0.46
C ARG A 34 8.76 -5.62 -0.59
N SER A 35 7.86 -4.73 -0.21
CA SER A 35 7.56 -3.54 -0.99
C SER A 35 8.52 -2.41 -0.63
N PHE A 36 9.08 -1.77 -1.65
CA PHE A 36 9.94 -0.61 -1.50
C PHE A 36 9.22 0.60 -2.06
N ARG A 37 8.93 1.56 -1.18
CA ARG A 37 8.28 2.82 -1.55
C ARG A 37 9.32 3.92 -1.65
N ALA A 38 9.29 4.67 -2.73
CA ALA A 38 10.03 5.91 -2.88
C ALA A 38 9.10 7.04 -3.30
N VAL A 39 9.49 8.26 -2.96
CA VAL A 39 8.81 9.48 -3.34
C VAL A 39 9.79 10.29 -4.19
N GLY A 40 9.33 10.72 -5.36
CA GLY A 40 10.07 11.56 -6.29
C GLY A 40 9.33 12.87 -6.49
N SER A 41 10.06 13.98 -6.43
CA SER A 41 9.55 15.31 -6.70
C SER A 41 10.08 15.81 -8.03
N GLY A 42 9.30 16.59 -8.77
CA GLY A 42 9.71 17.11 -10.07
C GLY A 42 8.87 18.29 -10.53
N LEU A 43 9.39 19.02 -11.52
CA LEU A 43 8.71 20.18 -12.12
C LEU A 43 7.39 19.81 -12.82
N ASN A 44 7.22 18.54 -13.20
CA ASN A 44 6.00 18.02 -13.78
C ASN A 44 5.81 16.54 -13.40
N GLU A 45 4.57 16.05 -13.50
CA GLU A 45 4.16 14.73 -13.01
C GLU A 45 4.98 13.59 -13.64
N SER A 46 5.31 13.70 -14.92
CA SER A 46 6.16 12.72 -15.61
C SER A 46 7.55 12.60 -14.97
N ILE A 47 8.16 13.71 -14.56
CA ILE A 47 9.48 13.68 -13.90
C ILE A 47 9.35 13.10 -12.50
N ALA A 48 8.33 13.55 -11.75
CA ALA A 48 8.09 13.07 -10.40
C ALA A 48 7.80 11.57 -10.36
N SER A 49 6.99 11.06 -11.30
CA SER A 49 6.68 9.64 -11.44
C SER A 49 7.90 8.81 -11.81
N LEU A 50 8.72 9.25 -12.78
CA LEU A 50 9.97 8.60 -13.14
C LEU A 50 10.93 8.52 -11.93
N MET A 51 11.13 9.64 -11.23
CA MET A 51 12.01 9.71 -10.05
C MET A 51 11.52 8.80 -8.92
N ALA A 52 10.20 8.75 -8.67
CA ALA A 52 9.62 7.87 -7.66
C ALA A 52 9.80 6.39 -8.04
N THR A 53 9.55 6.04 -9.29
CA THR A 53 9.60 4.67 -9.82
C THR A 53 11.04 4.15 -9.81
N GLN A 54 11.97 4.92 -10.35
CA GLN A 54 13.40 4.60 -10.35
C GLN A 54 13.96 4.55 -8.92
N GLY A 55 13.54 5.47 -8.05
CA GLY A 55 13.94 5.48 -6.65
C GLY A 55 13.50 4.22 -5.91
N ALA A 56 12.29 3.73 -6.17
CA ALA A 56 11.77 2.50 -5.56
C ALA A 56 12.53 1.26 -6.02
N VAL A 57 12.94 1.22 -7.30
CA VAL A 57 13.78 0.15 -7.87
C VAL A 57 15.18 0.20 -7.27
N ASN A 58 15.85 1.35 -7.32
CA ASN A 58 17.21 1.52 -6.80
C ASN A 58 17.29 1.19 -5.30
N LEU A 59 16.26 1.53 -4.52
CA LEU A 59 16.22 1.21 -3.08
C LEU A 59 16.14 -0.30 -2.82
N ALA A 60 15.40 -1.04 -3.66
CA ALA A 60 15.30 -2.48 -3.57
C ALA A 60 16.64 -3.14 -3.94
N GLU A 61 17.23 -2.73 -5.07
CA GLU A 61 18.50 -3.27 -5.57
C GLU A 61 19.67 -2.97 -4.62
N ASN A 62 19.75 -1.75 -4.10
CA ASN A 62 20.79 -1.37 -3.12
C ASN A 62 20.67 -2.15 -1.80
N ARG A 63 19.51 -2.74 -1.51
CA ARG A 63 19.30 -3.62 -0.35
C ARG A 63 19.48 -5.11 -0.68
N GLY A 64 19.90 -5.43 -1.90
CA GLY A 64 20.12 -6.80 -2.36
C GLY A 64 18.83 -7.56 -2.66
N TYR A 65 17.75 -6.85 -2.99
CA TYR A 65 16.50 -7.44 -3.46
C TYR A 65 16.42 -7.34 -4.97
N THR A 66 15.87 -8.37 -5.61
CA THR A 66 15.58 -8.36 -7.04
C THR A 66 14.15 -7.90 -7.25
N VAL A 67 13.96 -6.82 -8.01
CA VAL A 67 12.63 -6.29 -8.33
C VAL A 67 11.85 -7.30 -9.16
N GLN A 68 10.61 -7.56 -8.74
CA GLN A 68 9.68 -8.48 -9.39
C GLN A 68 8.60 -7.64 -10.09
N GLY A 69 8.78 -7.41 -11.38
CA GLY A 69 7.87 -6.63 -12.22
C GLY A 69 8.14 -5.11 -12.22
N GLU A 70 7.19 -4.35 -12.76
CA GLU A 70 7.30 -2.89 -12.84
C GLU A 70 6.89 -2.22 -11.53
N ALA A 71 7.59 -1.13 -11.18
CA ALA A 71 7.25 -0.35 -10.01
C ALA A 71 5.95 0.44 -10.27
N LYS A 72 4.97 0.24 -9.39
CA LYS A 72 3.63 0.80 -9.55
C LYS A 72 3.55 2.17 -8.91
N LEU A 73 3.08 3.14 -9.68
CA LEU A 73 2.76 4.45 -9.15
C LEU A 73 1.55 4.35 -8.20
N VAL A 74 1.71 4.87 -6.98
CA VAL A 74 0.72 4.82 -5.91
C VAL A 74 -0.13 6.07 -5.92
N SER A 75 0.50 7.24 -5.99
CA SER A 75 -0.20 8.52 -5.98
C SER A 75 0.73 9.62 -6.46
N CYS A 76 0.17 10.60 -7.15
CA CYS A 76 0.82 11.88 -7.43
C CYS A 76 0.00 12.99 -6.77
N THR A 77 0.68 13.91 -6.13
CA THR A 77 0.12 15.11 -5.52
C THR A 77 0.86 16.31 -6.06
N SER A 78 0.11 17.31 -6.52
CA SER A 78 0.68 18.61 -6.82
C SER A 78 1.10 19.26 -5.50
N ALA A 79 2.41 19.39 -5.26
CA ALA A 79 2.99 19.96 -4.06
C ALA A 79 2.96 21.51 -4.09
N GLY A 80 1.90 22.08 -4.65
CA GLY A 80 1.72 23.52 -4.83
C GLY A 80 2.64 24.12 -5.89
N ILE A 81 3.04 25.36 -5.66
CA ILE A 81 3.78 26.24 -6.61
C ILE A 81 5.17 25.72 -7.02
N PHE A 82 5.68 24.67 -6.37
CA PHE A 82 7.06 24.18 -6.56
C PHE A 82 7.16 22.79 -7.19
N GLY A 83 6.06 22.25 -7.73
CA GLY A 83 6.07 21.06 -8.56
C GLY A 83 5.13 19.95 -8.09
N THR A 84 5.32 18.78 -8.66
CA THR A 84 4.56 17.55 -8.38
C THR A 84 5.40 16.58 -7.58
N GLU A 85 4.79 15.90 -6.62
CA GLU A 85 5.37 14.81 -5.86
C GLU A 85 4.62 13.53 -6.15
N CYS A 86 5.32 12.50 -6.58
CA CYS A 86 4.75 11.20 -6.83
C CYS A 86 5.38 10.16 -5.93
N ALA A 87 4.58 9.20 -5.50
CA ALA A 87 5.02 8.02 -4.77
C ALA A 87 4.83 6.80 -5.65
N ALA A 88 5.86 5.97 -5.72
CA ALA A 88 5.82 4.67 -6.39
C ALA A 88 6.30 3.58 -5.45
N THR A 89 5.76 2.39 -5.64
CA THR A 89 6.11 1.20 -4.87
C THR A 89 6.55 0.09 -5.82
N SER A 90 7.77 -0.41 -5.64
CA SER A 90 8.26 -1.62 -6.29
C SER A 90 8.04 -2.81 -5.36
N TYR A 91 7.77 -3.97 -5.92
CA TYR A 91 7.78 -5.22 -5.17
C TYR A 91 9.07 -5.96 -5.52
N ALA A 92 9.83 -6.37 -4.52
CA ALA A 92 11.11 -7.04 -4.75
C ALA A 92 11.30 -8.18 -3.77
N CYS A 93 11.95 -9.24 -4.23
CA CYS A 93 12.19 -10.44 -3.46
C CYS A 93 13.69 -10.71 -3.35
N LYS A 94 14.12 -11.10 -2.17
CA LYS A 94 15.45 -11.66 -1.97
C LYS A 94 15.46 -13.07 -2.52
N LEU A 95 16.28 -13.30 -3.53
CA LEU A 95 16.52 -14.65 -4.04
C LEU A 95 17.37 -15.40 -3.01
N PRO A 96 16.98 -16.62 -2.58
CA PRO A 96 17.87 -17.45 -1.78
C PRO A 96 19.12 -17.75 -2.62
N HIS A 97 20.28 -17.44 -2.04
CA HIS A 97 21.60 -17.71 -2.63
C HIS A 97 21.90 -19.19 -2.56
#